data_AF-A0A8C6LEH2-F1
#
_entry.id   AF-A0A8C6LEH2-F1
#
_cell.length_a   1.000
_cell.length_b   1.000
_cell.length_c   1.000
_cell.angle_alpha   90.00
_cell.angle_beta   90.00
_cell.angle_gamma   90.00
#
_symmetry.space_group_name_H-M   'P 1'
#
loop_
_entity.id
_entity.type
_entity.pdbx_description
1 polymer ?
#
loop_
_entity_poly.entity_id
_entity_poly.type
_entity_poly.pdbx_seq_one_letter_code
_entity_poly.pdbx_strand_id
1 'polypeptide(L)'
;MPYLGGKEAVKELRRALSNPNIQADPLRYRNTVLRVIRLPSLVEYVEQPLTAGLRDRAACVRRVAVLGWAKLSNLQPAADLDAAVVNELYSLLRDPDPVVVVNCLRALEEILKEEGGVVINKPITHHLLKRLKDCDVWGQCEVLRVLQRYRPQSDDELFDILSLLDPSLVSPHPPVMAATLSLFLSLCSDLPAVSLAALERVRGPLLSACGSSSREMRFAALCHVQLLLRSVPGLLGEHYKRFFCGYAEPAFIKQRKMQVLVELVNDDNVGMLLDELKGYCTDVSMDTAQTAIAAIGHIGRSYSDRSLEILTGLLTLKQEHITSAVVQTMRDLVWVCPQCSDTVCSALEGCEETLQDDQGRQALLWLLGVYGERLTSAPYTLEVFIDGVRSEASLGVKMELLTAAVRLFLTRPAEMQDMLGRLLHFCIEEERDMCVRDQALLYYRLLHCGIEETRKVLQGRRSDPSLGVLIGRQAEPISQWASSFNTMDALKKAAVETETASRGSPEHVATKLKADLDLPKTLDCCPDDALHSGESDSFSRT
;
A
#
# COMPACT_ATOMS: atom_id res chain seq x y z
N MET A 1 17.64 -34.19 -33.80
CA MET A 1 16.24 -33.88 -34.20
C MET A 1 16.23 -33.53 -35.68
N PRO A 2 15.44 -34.21 -36.53
CA PRO A 2 15.43 -33.89 -37.95
C PRO A 2 14.69 -32.56 -38.15
N TYR A 3 15.34 -31.64 -38.86
CA TYR A 3 14.73 -30.43 -39.38
C TYR A 3 13.63 -30.85 -40.37
N LEU A 4 12.37 -30.82 -39.95
CA LEU A 4 11.24 -30.96 -40.86
C LEU A 4 11.31 -29.79 -41.85
N GLY A 5 11.53 -30.09 -43.13
CA GLY A 5 11.45 -29.07 -44.18
C GLY A 5 10.07 -28.43 -44.19
N GLY A 6 9.99 -27.14 -44.50
CA GLY A 6 8.76 -26.36 -44.35
C GLY A 6 7.52 -26.99 -45.00
N LYS A 7 7.67 -27.64 -46.16
CA LYS A 7 6.56 -28.32 -46.85
C LYS A 7 5.98 -29.51 -46.07
N GLU A 8 6.80 -30.24 -45.33
CA GLU A 8 6.34 -31.36 -44.49
C GLU A 8 5.64 -30.86 -43.23
N ALA A 9 6.09 -29.74 -42.65
CA ALA A 9 5.42 -29.10 -41.52
C ALA A 9 4.02 -28.55 -41.89
N VAL A 10 3.86 -27.96 -43.08
CA VAL A 10 2.54 -27.52 -43.59
C VAL A 10 1.63 -28.70 -43.88
N LYS A 11 2.18 -29.80 -44.41
CA LYS A 11 1.44 -31.04 -44.65
C LYS A 11 1.01 -31.70 -43.34
N GLU A 12 1.85 -31.65 -42.32
CA GLU A 12 1.54 -32.10 -40.96
C GLU A 12 0.45 -31.23 -40.32
N LEU A 13 0.49 -29.90 -40.52
CA LEU A 13 -0.58 -28.98 -40.10
C LEU A 13 -1.91 -29.29 -40.80
N ARG A 14 -1.92 -29.40 -42.14
CA ARG A 14 -3.12 -29.77 -42.91
C ARG A 14 -3.67 -31.13 -42.50
N ARG A 15 -2.78 -32.10 -42.23
CA ARG A 15 -3.15 -33.44 -41.75
C ARG A 15 -3.69 -33.40 -40.32
N ALA A 16 -3.14 -32.57 -39.44
CA ALA A 16 -3.64 -32.38 -38.08
C ALA A 16 -5.00 -31.67 -38.07
N LEU A 17 -5.19 -30.67 -38.94
CA LEU A 17 -6.45 -29.97 -39.15
C LEU A 17 -7.55 -30.86 -39.72
N SER A 18 -7.20 -31.87 -40.52
CA SER A 18 -8.16 -32.74 -41.21
C SER A 18 -8.39 -34.09 -40.52
N ASN A 19 -7.61 -34.43 -39.48
CA ASN A 19 -7.65 -35.77 -38.87
C ASN A 19 -8.50 -35.78 -37.59
N PRO A 20 -9.67 -36.46 -37.59
CA PRO A 20 -10.57 -36.49 -36.43
C PRO A 20 -9.94 -37.12 -35.18
N ASN A 21 -8.95 -38.01 -35.34
CA ASN A 21 -8.25 -38.64 -34.22
C ASN A 21 -7.22 -37.71 -33.55
N ILE A 22 -6.71 -36.71 -34.27
CA ILE A 22 -5.82 -35.68 -33.72
C ILE A 22 -6.65 -34.55 -33.10
N GLN A 23 -7.79 -34.21 -33.72
CA GLN A 23 -8.78 -33.27 -33.18
C GLN A 23 -9.39 -33.74 -31.85
N ALA A 24 -9.42 -35.06 -31.61
CA ALA A 24 -9.85 -35.67 -30.36
C ALA A 24 -8.84 -35.48 -29.20
N ASP A 25 -7.59 -35.11 -29.48
CA ASP A 25 -6.56 -34.78 -28.49
C ASP A 25 -6.19 -33.29 -28.57
N PRO A 26 -6.82 -32.43 -27.73
CA PRO A 26 -6.63 -30.99 -27.75
C PRO A 26 -5.18 -30.55 -27.52
N LEU A 27 -4.40 -31.32 -26.74
CA LEU A 27 -3.01 -30.99 -26.43
C LEU A 27 -2.10 -31.27 -27.62
N ARG A 28 -2.28 -32.44 -28.24
CA ARG A 28 -1.53 -32.81 -29.44
C ARG A 28 -1.82 -31.86 -30.59
N TYR A 29 -3.09 -31.52 -30.80
CA TYR A 29 -3.52 -30.59 -31.84
C TYR A 29 -2.98 -29.16 -31.60
N ARG A 30 -3.07 -28.64 -30.37
CA ARG A 30 -2.48 -27.34 -29.99
C ARG A 30 -0.96 -27.32 -30.18
N ASN A 31 -0.26 -28.38 -29.78
CA ASN A 31 1.20 -28.45 -29.92
C ASN A 31 1.65 -28.52 -31.38
N THR A 32 0.93 -29.24 -32.24
CA THR A 32 1.21 -29.29 -33.68
C THR A 32 1.01 -27.91 -34.32
N VAL A 33 -0.09 -27.22 -34.01
CA VAL A 33 -0.35 -25.89 -34.58
C VAL A 33 0.65 -24.83 -34.09
N LEU A 34 0.95 -24.80 -32.78
CA LEU A 34 1.94 -23.86 -32.22
C LEU A 34 3.36 -24.11 -32.71
N ARG A 35 3.73 -25.37 -32.97
CA ARG A 35 5.06 -25.71 -33.51
C ARG A 35 5.24 -25.18 -34.93
N VAL A 36 4.19 -25.23 -35.75
CA VAL A 36 4.24 -24.79 -37.15
C VAL A 36 4.19 -23.26 -37.24
N ILE A 37 3.39 -22.58 -36.41
CA ILE A 37 3.31 -21.12 -36.37
C ILE A 37 4.64 -20.46 -35.96
N ARG A 38 5.45 -21.11 -35.11
CA ARG A 38 6.74 -20.56 -34.64
C ARG A 38 7.85 -20.55 -35.69
N LEU A 39 7.64 -21.12 -36.88
CA LEU A 39 8.64 -21.15 -37.95
C LEU A 39 8.42 -19.95 -38.89
N PRO A 40 9.31 -18.94 -38.92
CA PRO A 40 9.12 -17.72 -39.70
C PRO A 40 8.98 -17.97 -41.22
N SER A 41 9.61 -19.04 -41.72
CA SER A 41 9.54 -19.45 -43.13
C SER A 41 8.22 -20.08 -43.56
N LEU A 42 7.27 -20.27 -42.63
CA LEU A 42 6.01 -20.98 -42.87
C LEU A 42 4.76 -20.12 -42.72
N VAL A 43 4.91 -18.86 -42.34
CA VAL A 43 3.77 -17.99 -41.98
C VAL A 43 2.76 -17.88 -43.13
N GLU A 44 3.22 -17.61 -44.36
CA GLU A 44 2.36 -17.51 -45.57
C GLU A 44 1.58 -18.80 -45.88
N TYR A 45 2.10 -19.97 -45.48
CA TYR A 45 1.46 -21.26 -45.73
C TYR A 45 0.44 -21.65 -44.64
N VAL A 46 0.43 -20.91 -43.53
CA VAL A 46 -0.39 -21.21 -42.35
C VAL A 46 -1.68 -20.37 -42.34
N GLU A 47 -1.72 -19.24 -43.04
CA GLU A 47 -2.92 -18.40 -43.16
C GLU A 47 -4.12 -19.15 -43.72
N GLN A 48 -4.00 -19.73 -44.92
CA GLN A 48 -5.08 -20.50 -45.56
C GLN A 48 -5.68 -21.61 -44.67
N PRO A 49 -4.87 -22.50 -44.06
CA PRO A 49 -5.41 -23.53 -43.18
C PRO A 49 -6.01 -22.98 -41.89
N LEU A 50 -5.51 -21.86 -41.35
CA LEU A 50 -6.12 -21.20 -40.19
C LEU A 50 -7.47 -20.58 -40.56
N THR A 51 -7.58 -19.88 -41.70
CA THR A 51 -8.85 -19.34 -42.21
C THR A 51 -9.88 -20.44 -42.43
N ALA A 52 -9.47 -21.58 -43.01
CA ALA A 52 -10.35 -22.74 -43.14
C ALA A 52 -10.78 -23.30 -41.76
N GLY A 53 -9.86 -23.32 -40.80
CA GLY A 53 -10.12 -23.76 -39.43
C GLY A 53 -11.10 -22.87 -38.65
N LEU A 54 -11.22 -21.58 -38.97
CA LEU A 54 -12.22 -20.69 -38.37
C LEU A 54 -13.66 -21.13 -38.68
N ARG A 55 -13.89 -21.74 -39.85
CA ARG A 55 -15.21 -22.21 -40.32
C ARG A 55 -15.45 -23.70 -40.12
N ASP A 56 -14.57 -24.38 -39.37
CA ASP A 56 -14.67 -25.82 -39.17
C ASP A 56 -15.91 -26.20 -38.33
N ARG A 57 -16.45 -27.40 -38.53
CA ARG A 57 -17.60 -27.91 -37.77
C ARG A 57 -17.23 -28.22 -36.32
N ALA A 58 -16.00 -28.69 -36.08
CA ALA A 58 -15.51 -29.07 -34.77
C ALA A 58 -15.06 -27.84 -33.96
N ALA A 59 -15.62 -27.66 -32.77
CA ALA A 59 -15.26 -26.55 -31.88
C ALA A 59 -13.78 -26.56 -31.50
N CYS A 60 -13.17 -27.74 -31.32
CA CYS A 60 -11.74 -27.85 -31.01
C CYS A 60 -10.84 -27.26 -32.10
N VAL A 61 -11.24 -27.39 -33.38
CA VAL A 61 -10.52 -26.83 -34.52
C VAL A 61 -10.62 -25.31 -34.50
N ARG A 62 -11.83 -24.77 -34.32
CA ARG A 62 -12.07 -23.32 -34.22
C ARG A 62 -11.30 -22.69 -33.07
N ARG A 63 -11.30 -23.30 -31.87
CA ARG A 63 -10.55 -22.82 -30.69
C ARG A 63 -9.06 -22.60 -30.98
N VAL A 64 -8.44 -23.54 -31.68
CA VAL A 64 -7.01 -23.46 -32.01
C VAL A 64 -6.75 -22.55 -33.20
N ALA A 65 -7.64 -22.52 -34.19
CA ALA A 65 -7.53 -21.60 -35.32
C ALA A 65 -7.52 -20.14 -34.86
N VAL A 66 -8.41 -19.78 -33.94
CA VAL A 66 -8.51 -18.44 -33.34
C VAL A 66 -7.23 -18.07 -32.59
N LEU A 67 -6.73 -18.95 -31.70
CA LEU A 67 -5.47 -18.71 -30.99
C LEU A 67 -4.26 -18.70 -31.93
N GLY A 68 -4.34 -19.45 -33.04
CA GLY A 68 -3.34 -19.47 -34.08
C GLY A 68 -3.21 -18.11 -34.76
N TRP A 69 -4.33 -17.47 -35.11
CA TRP A 69 -4.35 -16.11 -35.65
C TRP A 69 -3.79 -15.07 -34.69
N ALA A 70 -4.16 -15.13 -33.40
CA ALA A 70 -3.57 -14.25 -32.37
C ALA A 70 -2.04 -14.40 -32.29
N LYS A 71 -1.53 -15.62 -32.47
CA LYS A 71 -0.09 -15.89 -32.45
C LYS A 71 0.60 -15.46 -33.74
N LEU A 72 -0.07 -15.57 -34.89
CA LEU A 72 0.43 -15.14 -36.18
C LEU A 72 0.64 -13.62 -36.21
N SER A 73 -0.38 -12.87 -35.76
CA SER A 73 -0.33 -11.41 -35.62
C SER A 73 0.85 -10.93 -34.78
N ASN A 74 1.17 -11.66 -33.70
CA ASN A 74 2.32 -11.37 -32.84
C ASN A 74 3.68 -11.60 -33.50
N LEU A 75 3.76 -12.50 -34.49
CA LEU A 75 5.01 -12.80 -35.20
C LEU A 75 5.23 -11.85 -36.39
N GLN A 76 4.14 -11.31 -36.96
CA GLN A 76 4.17 -10.34 -38.05
C GLN A 76 3.35 -9.09 -37.71
N PRO A 77 3.81 -8.26 -36.74
CA PRO A 77 3.08 -7.05 -36.35
C PRO A 77 3.02 -5.96 -37.44
N ALA A 78 3.86 -6.06 -38.49
CA ALA A 78 3.92 -5.11 -39.60
C ALA A 78 3.16 -5.55 -40.86
N ALA A 79 2.51 -6.73 -40.83
CA ALA A 79 1.69 -7.20 -41.93
C ALA A 79 0.25 -6.74 -41.71
N ASP A 80 -0.33 -6.02 -42.67
CA ASP A 80 -1.75 -5.67 -42.65
C ASP A 80 -2.58 -6.95 -42.69
N LEU A 81 -3.31 -7.21 -41.62
CA LEU A 81 -4.23 -8.34 -41.54
C LEU A 81 -5.42 -8.10 -42.46
N ASP A 82 -5.76 -9.12 -43.26
CA ASP A 82 -6.95 -9.08 -44.10
C ASP A 82 -8.21 -8.78 -43.26
N ALA A 83 -8.92 -7.71 -43.61
CA ALA A 83 -10.18 -7.32 -42.95
C ALA A 83 -11.22 -8.46 -42.96
N ALA A 84 -11.15 -9.38 -43.92
CA ALA A 84 -11.98 -10.58 -43.98
C ALA A 84 -11.78 -11.51 -42.77
N VAL A 85 -10.55 -11.64 -42.27
CA VAL A 85 -10.24 -12.48 -41.10
C VAL A 85 -10.78 -11.84 -39.83
N VAL A 86 -10.60 -10.53 -39.68
CA VAL A 86 -11.16 -9.77 -38.55
C VAL A 86 -12.68 -9.90 -38.50
N ASN A 87 -13.36 -9.76 -39.65
CA ASN A 87 -14.80 -9.94 -39.75
C ASN A 87 -15.25 -11.36 -39.37
N GLU A 88 -14.51 -12.39 -39.78
CA GLU A 88 -14.78 -13.77 -39.40
C GLU A 88 -14.64 -13.96 -37.88
N LEU A 89 -13.60 -13.39 -37.26
CA LEU A 89 -13.43 -13.40 -35.80
C LEU A 89 -14.62 -12.71 -35.11
N TYR A 90 -15.07 -11.54 -35.56
CA TYR A 90 -16.28 -10.91 -35.02
C TYR A 90 -17.52 -11.79 -35.15
N SER A 91 -17.64 -12.59 -36.22
CA SER A 91 -18.74 -13.55 -36.38
C SER A 91 -18.69 -14.68 -35.34
N LEU A 92 -17.49 -15.12 -34.96
CA LEU A 92 -17.25 -16.17 -33.95
C LEU A 92 -17.52 -15.71 -32.51
N LEU A 93 -17.77 -14.42 -32.27
CA LEU A 93 -18.29 -13.95 -30.98
C LEU A 93 -19.70 -14.49 -30.66
N ARG A 94 -20.40 -15.03 -31.68
CA ARG A 94 -21.71 -15.70 -31.54
C ARG A 94 -21.61 -17.23 -31.62
N ASP A 95 -20.40 -17.80 -31.51
CA ASP A 95 -20.19 -19.24 -31.60
C ASP A 95 -20.95 -19.99 -30.49
N PRO A 96 -21.54 -21.17 -30.76
CA PRO A 96 -22.18 -21.98 -29.73
C PRO A 96 -21.22 -22.37 -28.61
N ASP A 97 -19.92 -22.54 -28.89
CA ASP A 97 -18.93 -22.93 -27.91
C ASP A 97 -18.36 -21.72 -27.14
N PRO A 98 -18.54 -21.63 -25.81
CA PRO A 98 -18.11 -20.47 -25.04
C PRO A 98 -16.59 -20.28 -25.02
N VAL A 99 -15.82 -21.36 -25.16
CA VAL A 99 -14.36 -21.29 -25.20
C VAL A 99 -13.87 -20.68 -26.51
N VAL A 100 -14.55 -20.95 -27.64
CA VAL A 100 -14.28 -20.25 -28.91
C VAL A 100 -14.53 -18.76 -28.76
N VAL A 101 -15.67 -18.36 -28.18
CA VAL A 101 -16.02 -16.95 -27.95
C VAL A 101 -14.94 -16.23 -27.12
N VAL A 102 -14.54 -16.80 -25.99
CA VAL A 102 -13.53 -16.20 -25.11
C VAL A 102 -12.16 -16.13 -25.80
N ASN A 103 -11.74 -17.19 -26.49
CA ASN A 103 -10.48 -17.17 -27.25
C ASN A 103 -10.53 -16.15 -28.37
N CYS A 104 -11.71 -15.93 -28.96
CA CYS A 104 -11.91 -14.96 -30.02
C CYS A 104 -11.80 -13.53 -29.50
N LEU A 105 -12.39 -13.23 -28.35
CA LEU A 105 -12.17 -11.96 -27.66
C LEU A 105 -10.68 -11.73 -27.40
N ARG A 106 -9.96 -12.71 -26.86
CA ARG A 106 -8.51 -12.61 -26.64
C ARG A 106 -7.72 -12.37 -27.92
N ALA A 107 -8.11 -13.05 -29.00
CA ALA A 107 -7.45 -12.90 -30.30
C ALA A 107 -7.70 -11.51 -30.90
N LEU A 108 -8.94 -11.03 -30.87
CA LEU A 108 -9.30 -9.69 -31.34
C LEU A 108 -8.59 -8.60 -30.53
N GLU A 109 -8.46 -8.78 -29.22
CA GLU A 109 -7.75 -7.81 -28.38
C GLU A 109 -6.26 -7.71 -28.68
N GLU A 110 -5.63 -8.83 -29.03
CA GLU A 110 -4.22 -8.84 -29.40
C GLU A 110 -4.00 -8.31 -30.82
N ILE A 111 -4.87 -8.70 -31.76
CA ILE A 111 -4.80 -8.29 -33.17
C ILE A 111 -5.04 -6.78 -33.31
N LEU A 112 -6.06 -6.26 -32.62
CA LEU A 112 -6.48 -4.86 -32.73
C LEU A 112 -5.81 -3.98 -31.66
N LYS A 113 -4.71 -4.45 -31.06
CA LYS A 113 -4.03 -3.75 -29.96
C LYS A 113 -3.60 -2.32 -30.32
N GLU A 114 -3.11 -2.13 -31.55
CA GLU A 114 -2.72 -0.81 -32.06
C GLU A 114 -3.92 0.12 -32.32
N GLU A 115 -5.10 -0.45 -32.59
CA GLU A 115 -6.36 0.28 -32.80
C GLU A 115 -7.11 0.57 -31.49
N GLY A 116 -6.56 0.14 -30.34
CA GLY A 116 -7.19 0.29 -29.02
C GLY A 116 -8.00 -0.92 -28.55
N GLY A 117 -7.97 -2.02 -29.29
CA GLY A 117 -8.57 -3.31 -28.92
C GLY A 117 -9.89 -3.63 -29.62
N VAL A 118 -10.59 -4.65 -29.12
CA VAL A 118 -11.87 -5.09 -29.69
C VAL A 118 -12.96 -4.04 -29.51
N VAL A 119 -13.68 -3.74 -30.59
CA VAL A 119 -14.81 -2.81 -30.57
C VAL A 119 -16.09 -3.58 -30.24
N ILE A 120 -16.77 -3.17 -29.17
CA ILE A 120 -17.97 -3.85 -28.68
C ILE A 120 -19.17 -2.95 -28.85
N ASN A 121 -20.21 -3.48 -29.49
CA ASN A 121 -21.50 -2.82 -29.66
C ASN A 121 -22.53 -3.41 -28.70
N LYS A 122 -23.60 -2.67 -28.41
CA LYS A 122 -24.79 -3.12 -27.64
C LYS A 122 -25.20 -4.58 -27.86
N PRO A 123 -25.42 -5.07 -29.10
CA PRO A 123 -25.84 -6.46 -29.31
C PRO A 123 -24.78 -7.49 -28.89
N ILE A 124 -23.49 -7.17 -29.04
CA ILE A 124 -22.39 -8.02 -28.60
C ILE A 124 -22.36 -8.05 -27.06
N THR A 125 -22.45 -6.87 -26.43
CA THR A 125 -22.51 -6.74 -24.96
C THR A 125 -23.64 -7.60 -24.36
N HIS A 126 -24.87 -7.45 -24.84
CA HIS A 126 -26.00 -8.24 -24.34
C HIS A 126 -25.85 -9.74 -24.62
N HIS A 127 -25.27 -10.12 -25.77
CA HIS A 127 -25.04 -11.53 -26.09
C HIS A 127 -24.04 -12.16 -25.12
N LEU A 128 -22.91 -11.48 -24.88
CA LEU A 128 -21.86 -11.94 -23.98
C LEU A 128 -22.35 -12.02 -22.52
N LEU A 129 -23.09 -11.01 -22.05
CA LEU A 129 -23.63 -10.99 -20.69
C LEU A 129 -24.68 -12.09 -20.44
N LYS A 130 -25.60 -12.32 -21.40
CA LYS A 130 -26.61 -13.38 -21.27
C LYS A 130 -25.99 -14.78 -21.21
N ARG A 131 -24.84 -14.97 -21.87
CA ARG A 131 -24.11 -16.24 -21.92
C ARG A 131 -22.94 -16.32 -20.96
N LEU A 132 -22.76 -15.33 -20.08
CA LEU A 132 -21.63 -15.27 -19.16
C LEU A 132 -21.54 -16.53 -18.29
N LYS A 133 -22.69 -17.09 -17.86
CA LYS A 133 -22.76 -18.31 -17.05
C LYS A 133 -22.29 -19.58 -17.79
N ASP A 134 -22.31 -19.57 -19.12
CA ASP A 134 -21.84 -20.69 -19.95
C ASP A 134 -20.30 -20.73 -20.01
N CYS A 135 -19.63 -19.60 -19.74
CA CYS A 135 -18.17 -19.50 -19.71
C CYS A 135 -17.61 -20.07 -18.41
N ASP A 136 -16.38 -20.58 -18.46
CA ASP A 136 -15.62 -20.93 -17.28
C ASP A 136 -15.21 -19.67 -16.48
N VAL A 137 -14.72 -19.86 -15.25
CA VAL A 137 -14.33 -18.77 -14.34
C VAL A 137 -13.39 -17.76 -15.02
N TRP A 138 -12.40 -18.25 -15.77
CA TRP A 138 -11.44 -17.39 -16.46
C TRP A 138 -12.02 -16.71 -17.69
N GLY A 139 -12.92 -17.37 -18.41
CA GLY A 139 -13.66 -16.79 -19.52
C GLY A 139 -14.59 -15.68 -19.06
N GLN A 140 -15.29 -15.87 -17.93
CA GLN A 140 -16.13 -14.85 -17.33
C GLN A 140 -15.32 -13.59 -16.99
N CYS A 141 -14.16 -13.75 -16.32
CA CYS A 141 -13.28 -12.63 -16.01
C CYS A 141 -12.79 -11.89 -17.27
N GLU A 142 -12.50 -12.61 -18.36
CA GLU A 142 -12.06 -12.01 -19.62
C GLU A 142 -13.17 -11.19 -20.27
N VAL A 143 -14.37 -11.77 -20.38
CA VAL A 143 -15.54 -11.07 -20.91
C VAL A 143 -15.80 -9.79 -20.12
N LEU A 144 -15.82 -9.88 -18.78
CA LEU A 144 -16.04 -8.73 -17.91
C LEU A 144 -14.97 -7.65 -18.07
N ARG A 145 -13.69 -8.04 -18.23
CA ARG A 145 -12.58 -7.10 -18.47
C ARG A 145 -12.76 -6.35 -19.79
N VAL A 146 -13.06 -7.08 -20.86
CA VAL A 146 -13.26 -6.52 -22.20
C VAL A 146 -14.46 -5.56 -22.21
N LEU A 147 -15.53 -5.89 -21.46
CA LEU A 147 -16.69 -5.02 -21.28
C LEU A 147 -16.43 -3.73 -20.50
N GLN A 148 -15.31 -3.58 -19.78
CA GLN A 148 -14.98 -2.33 -19.08
C GLN A 148 -14.78 -1.14 -20.03
N ARG A 149 -14.51 -1.39 -21.31
CA ARG A 149 -14.39 -0.37 -22.35
C ARG A 149 -15.74 0.08 -22.91
N TYR A 150 -16.80 -0.69 -22.68
CA TYR A 150 -18.12 -0.38 -23.20
C TYR A 150 -18.78 0.73 -22.37
N ARG A 151 -19.33 1.75 -23.04
CA ARG A 151 -20.09 2.83 -22.40
C ARG A 151 -21.54 2.81 -22.92
N PRO A 152 -22.53 2.61 -22.03
CA PRO A 152 -23.94 2.63 -22.44
C PRO A 152 -24.34 4.04 -22.87
N GLN A 153 -25.25 4.13 -23.84
CA GLN A 153 -25.69 5.43 -24.40
C GLN A 153 -26.97 5.97 -23.73
N SER A 154 -27.69 5.11 -23.00
CA SER A 154 -28.97 5.44 -22.36
C SER A 154 -29.05 4.81 -20.97
N ASP A 155 -29.79 5.46 -20.07
CA ASP A 155 -29.99 4.97 -18.70
C ASP A 155 -30.72 3.60 -18.70
N ASP A 156 -31.70 3.41 -19.59
CA ASP A 156 -32.40 2.12 -19.73
C ASP A 156 -31.43 0.98 -20.07
N GLU A 157 -30.51 1.22 -21.00
CA GLU A 157 -29.48 0.25 -21.36
C GLU A 157 -28.52 -0.02 -20.20
N LEU A 158 -28.13 1.02 -19.47
CA LEU A 158 -27.31 0.87 -18.28
C LEU A 158 -28.01 -0.06 -17.28
N PHE A 159 -29.27 0.21 -16.92
CA PHE A 159 -30.02 -0.61 -15.96
C PHE A 159 -30.25 -2.05 -16.46
N ASP A 160 -30.46 -2.26 -17.76
CA ASP A 160 -30.52 -3.59 -18.35
C ASP A 160 -29.19 -4.35 -18.16
N ILE A 161 -28.06 -3.70 -18.41
CA ILE A 161 -26.72 -4.28 -18.22
C ILE A 161 -26.46 -4.60 -16.74
N LEU A 162 -26.78 -3.67 -15.84
CA LEU A 162 -26.62 -3.87 -14.38
C LEU A 162 -27.47 -5.04 -13.88
N SER A 163 -28.70 -5.19 -14.39
CA SER A 163 -29.59 -6.31 -14.06
C SER A 163 -29.02 -7.67 -14.50
N LEU A 164 -28.30 -7.70 -15.63
CA LEU A 164 -27.59 -8.90 -16.09
C LEU A 164 -26.33 -9.21 -15.27
N LEU A 165 -25.67 -8.18 -14.71
CA LEU A 165 -24.47 -8.33 -13.89
C LEU A 165 -24.77 -8.68 -12.42
N ASP A 166 -25.94 -8.31 -11.89
CA ASP A 166 -26.30 -8.51 -10.48
C ASP A 166 -26.10 -9.96 -9.97
N PRO A 167 -26.50 -11.02 -10.72
CA PRO A 167 -26.26 -12.40 -10.29
C PRO A 167 -24.76 -12.75 -10.15
N SER A 168 -23.89 -12.10 -10.92
CA SER A 168 -22.45 -12.34 -10.92
C SER A 168 -21.72 -11.64 -9.76
N LEU A 169 -22.33 -10.60 -9.17
CA LEU A 169 -21.80 -9.94 -7.96
C LEU A 169 -21.76 -10.90 -6.76
N VAL A 170 -22.75 -11.79 -6.65
CA VAL A 170 -22.85 -12.78 -5.57
C VAL A 170 -22.21 -14.13 -5.96
N SER A 171 -21.32 -14.12 -6.96
CA SER A 171 -20.69 -15.36 -7.42
C SER A 171 -19.79 -15.97 -6.33
N PRO A 172 -19.74 -17.32 -6.23
CA PRO A 172 -18.90 -18.00 -5.25
C PRO A 172 -17.41 -17.93 -5.60
N HIS A 173 -17.08 -17.52 -6.82
CA HIS A 173 -15.70 -17.42 -7.30
C HIS A 173 -15.21 -15.97 -7.14
N PRO A 174 -14.27 -15.69 -6.22
CA PRO A 174 -13.84 -14.33 -5.94
C PRO A 174 -13.32 -13.54 -7.15
N PRO A 175 -12.61 -14.15 -8.14
CA PRO A 175 -12.17 -13.42 -9.33
C PRO A 175 -13.32 -12.88 -10.18
N VAL A 176 -14.40 -13.65 -10.34
CA VAL A 176 -15.58 -13.24 -11.13
C VAL A 176 -16.32 -12.14 -10.40
N MET A 177 -16.54 -12.30 -9.10
CA MET A 177 -17.14 -11.26 -8.27
C MET A 177 -16.33 -9.96 -8.34
N ALA A 178 -15.00 -10.02 -8.22
CA ALA A 178 -14.15 -8.83 -8.23
C ALA A 178 -14.14 -8.12 -9.61
N ALA A 179 -14.10 -8.90 -10.69
CA ALA A 179 -14.21 -8.38 -12.05
C ALA A 179 -15.59 -7.76 -12.32
N THR A 180 -16.66 -8.41 -11.82
CA THR A 180 -18.03 -7.91 -11.94
C THR A 180 -18.19 -6.61 -11.16
N LEU A 181 -17.71 -6.55 -9.92
CA LEU A 181 -17.78 -5.34 -9.10
C LEU A 181 -17.00 -4.19 -9.74
N SER A 182 -15.79 -4.44 -10.25
CA SER A 182 -15.00 -3.42 -10.94
C SER A 182 -15.73 -2.84 -12.16
N LEU A 183 -16.37 -3.69 -12.98
CA LEU A 183 -17.21 -3.24 -14.09
C LEU A 183 -18.46 -2.50 -13.60
N PHE A 184 -19.11 -3.00 -12.55
CA PHE A 184 -20.32 -2.41 -12.01
C PHE A 184 -20.06 -0.99 -11.48
N LEU A 185 -18.98 -0.81 -10.71
CA LEU A 185 -18.55 0.49 -10.19
C LEU A 185 -18.08 1.44 -11.31
N SER A 186 -17.44 0.92 -12.37
CA SER A 186 -17.01 1.77 -13.49
C SER A 186 -18.19 2.27 -14.33
N LEU A 187 -19.28 1.51 -14.40
CA LEU A 187 -20.53 1.90 -15.06
C LEU A 187 -21.38 2.84 -14.18
N CYS A 188 -21.31 2.69 -12.85
CA CYS A 188 -22.12 3.45 -11.89
C CYS A 188 -21.36 4.65 -11.27
N SER A 189 -20.34 5.20 -11.93
CA SER A 189 -19.54 6.31 -11.39
C SER A 189 -20.39 7.52 -11.00
N ASP A 190 -21.50 7.72 -11.73
CA ASP A 190 -22.38 8.88 -11.58
C ASP A 190 -23.58 8.59 -10.64
N LEU A 191 -23.71 7.33 -10.18
CA LEU A 191 -24.82 6.83 -9.36
C LEU A 191 -24.29 6.24 -8.03
N PRO A 192 -24.06 7.08 -7.00
CA PRO A 192 -23.45 6.63 -5.74
C PRO A 192 -24.33 5.64 -4.97
N ALA A 193 -25.66 5.81 -5.00
CA ALA A 193 -26.60 4.93 -4.29
C ALA A 193 -26.56 3.48 -4.83
N VAL A 194 -26.47 3.33 -6.15
CA VAL A 194 -26.40 2.01 -6.81
C VAL A 194 -25.04 1.36 -6.55
N SER A 195 -23.97 2.14 -6.54
CA SER A 195 -22.63 1.68 -6.17
C SER A 195 -22.57 1.15 -4.73
N LEU A 196 -23.18 1.86 -3.77
CA LEU A 196 -23.25 1.42 -2.37
C LEU A 196 -24.04 0.10 -2.23
N ALA A 197 -25.18 -0.02 -2.89
CA ALA A 197 -25.97 -1.26 -2.87
C ALA A 197 -25.18 -2.46 -3.43
N ALA A 198 -24.35 -2.25 -4.46
CA ALA A 198 -23.48 -3.30 -4.99
C ALA A 198 -22.41 -3.75 -3.98
N LEU A 199 -21.82 -2.81 -3.22
CA LEU A 199 -20.85 -3.13 -2.16
C LEU A 199 -21.47 -3.98 -1.05
N GLU A 200 -22.72 -3.69 -0.67
CA GLU A 200 -23.46 -4.50 0.32
C GLU A 200 -23.67 -5.94 -0.14
N ARG A 201 -23.94 -6.15 -1.43
CA ARG A 201 -24.15 -7.50 -2.00
C ARG A 201 -22.85 -8.31 -2.05
N VAL A 202 -21.72 -7.66 -2.27
CA VAL A 202 -20.40 -8.29 -2.35
C VAL A 202 -19.84 -8.70 -0.96
N ARG A 203 -20.43 -8.19 0.12
CA ARG A 203 -20.10 -8.53 1.52
C ARG A 203 -19.98 -10.05 1.76
N GLY A 204 -20.97 -10.82 1.31
CA GLY A 204 -21.02 -12.27 1.50
C GLY A 204 -19.87 -13.03 0.79
N PRO A 205 -19.74 -12.89 -0.54
CA PRO A 205 -18.65 -13.49 -1.30
C PRO A 205 -17.24 -13.12 -0.78
N LEU A 206 -17.00 -11.86 -0.40
CA LEU A 206 -15.71 -11.45 0.16
C LEU A 206 -15.41 -12.12 1.50
N LEU A 207 -16.39 -12.21 2.38
CA LEU A 207 -16.24 -12.93 3.65
C LEU A 207 -15.92 -14.42 3.42
N SER A 208 -16.53 -15.03 2.40
CA SER A 208 -16.19 -16.40 2.00
C SER A 208 -14.76 -16.49 1.46
N ALA A 209 -14.28 -15.49 0.71
CA ALA A 209 -12.92 -15.44 0.19
C ALA A 209 -11.87 -15.29 1.31
N CYS A 210 -12.16 -14.51 2.36
CA CYS A 210 -11.32 -14.44 3.56
C CYS A 210 -11.22 -15.79 4.30
N GLY A 211 -12.22 -16.66 4.17
CA GLY A 211 -12.19 -18.03 4.70
C GLY A 211 -11.55 -19.07 3.79
N SER A 212 -11.05 -18.68 2.61
CA SER A 212 -10.51 -19.61 1.61
C SER A 212 -9.29 -20.39 2.13
N SER A 213 -9.08 -21.61 1.64
CA SER A 213 -7.93 -22.45 1.99
C SER A 213 -6.61 -21.91 1.43
N SER A 214 -6.65 -21.21 0.29
CA SER A 214 -5.47 -20.54 -0.28
C SER A 214 -5.11 -19.30 0.53
N ARG A 215 -3.84 -19.24 0.94
CA ARG A 215 -3.29 -18.13 1.74
C ARG A 215 -3.25 -16.83 0.93
N GLU A 216 -2.90 -16.95 -0.35
CA GLU A 216 -2.79 -15.86 -1.31
C GLU A 216 -4.17 -15.26 -1.59
N MET A 217 -5.19 -16.12 -1.79
CA MET A 217 -6.57 -15.69 -1.98
C MET A 217 -7.12 -14.98 -0.73
N ARG A 218 -6.83 -15.51 0.45
CA ARG A 218 -7.22 -14.88 1.73
C ARG A 218 -6.57 -13.52 1.88
N PHE A 219 -5.27 -13.39 1.60
CA PHE A 219 -4.56 -12.13 1.67
C PHE A 219 -5.13 -11.09 0.69
N ALA A 220 -5.33 -11.47 -0.57
CA ALA A 220 -5.97 -10.61 -1.55
C ALA A 220 -7.37 -10.17 -1.06
N ALA A 221 -8.20 -11.08 -0.57
CA ALA A 221 -9.52 -10.75 -0.06
C ALA A 221 -9.47 -9.73 1.09
N LEU A 222 -8.52 -9.86 2.02
CA LEU A 222 -8.32 -8.89 3.11
C LEU A 222 -7.95 -7.50 2.59
N CYS A 223 -7.09 -7.39 1.56
CA CYS A 223 -6.78 -6.10 0.94
C CYS A 223 -8.01 -5.46 0.29
N HIS A 224 -8.85 -6.24 -0.40
CA HIS A 224 -10.09 -5.72 -0.99
C HIS A 224 -11.09 -5.31 0.10
N VAL A 225 -11.19 -6.06 1.20
CA VAL A 225 -12.01 -5.70 2.37
C VAL A 225 -11.58 -4.34 2.93
N GLN A 226 -10.27 -4.13 3.11
CA GLN A 226 -9.75 -2.86 3.62
C GLN A 226 -10.13 -1.68 2.70
N LEU A 227 -10.04 -1.86 1.37
CA LEU A 227 -10.50 -0.85 0.43
C LEU A 227 -11.98 -0.52 0.56
N LEU A 228 -12.84 -1.55 0.77
CA LEU A 228 -14.26 -1.33 0.94
C LEU A 228 -14.58 -0.53 2.22
N LEU A 229 -13.90 -0.85 3.32
CA LEU A 229 -14.12 -0.19 4.62
C LEU A 229 -13.80 1.31 4.58
N ARG A 230 -12.93 1.78 3.68
CA ARG A 230 -12.70 3.22 3.46
C ARG A 230 -13.93 3.95 2.95
N SER A 231 -14.74 3.29 2.13
CA SER A 231 -15.93 3.90 1.51
C SER A 231 -17.22 3.66 2.27
N VAL A 232 -17.32 2.53 2.98
CA VAL A 232 -18.49 2.14 3.79
C VAL A 232 -18.00 1.65 5.15
N PRO A 233 -17.65 2.58 6.07
CA PRO A 233 -17.22 2.21 7.41
C PRO A 233 -18.33 1.43 8.11
N GLY A 234 -18.00 0.26 8.66
CA GLY A 234 -18.95 -0.59 9.38
C GLY A 234 -19.70 -1.65 8.55
N LEU A 235 -19.49 -1.73 7.22
CA LEU A 235 -20.12 -2.75 6.36
C LEU A 235 -19.97 -4.20 6.91
N LEU A 236 -18.80 -4.47 7.51
CA LEU A 236 -18.43 -5.78 8.05
C LEU A 236 -18.47 -5.83 9.59
N GLY A 237 -19.07 -4.82 10.23
CA GLY A 237 -19.12 -4.68 11.68
C GLY A 237 -19.71 -5.91 12.37
N GLU A 238 -20.83 -6.47 11.89
CA GLU A 238 -21.45 -7.66 12.50
C GLU A 238 -20.56 -8.92 12.45
N HIS A 239 -19.54 -8.93 11.60
CA HIS A 239 -18.72 -10.10 11.30
C HIS A 239 -17.26 -9.96 11.77
N TYR A 240 -16.93 -8.99 12.62
CA TYR A 240 -15.54 -8.75 13.09
C TYR A 240 -14.86 -10.02 13.64
N LYS A 241 -15.61 -10.90 14.30
CA LYS A 241 -15.09 -12.16 14.89
C LYS A 241 -14.45 -13.09 13.85
N ARG A 242 -14.84 -13.00 12.57
CA ARG A 242 -14.24 -13.81 11.49
C ARG A 242 -12.81 -13.38 11.15
N PHE A 243 -12.42 -12.16 11.54
CA PHE A 243 -11.09 -11.62 11.33
C PHE A 243 -10.13 -11.88 12.50
N PHE A 244 -10.52 -12.68 13.50
CA PHE A 244 -9.58 -13.16 14.51
C PHE A 244 -8.48 -14.03 13.88
N CYS A 245 -7.29 -13.92 14.45
CA CYS A 245 -6.09 -14.59 13.96
C CYS A 245 -6.07 -16.04 14.43
N GLY A 246 -5.93 -16.97 13.49
CA GLY A 246 -5.66 -18.37 13.82
C GLY A 246 -4.20 -18.59 14.18
N TYR A 247 -3.93 -19.54 15.07
CA TYR A 247 -2.56 -19.88 15.49
C TYR A 247 -1.65 -20.28 14.32
N ALA A 248 -2.16 -21.09 13.38
CA ALA A 248 -1.41 -21.59 12.23
C ALA A 248 -1.29 -20.59 11.05
N GLU A 249 -1.80 -19.36 11.20
CA GLU A 249 -1.76 -18.37 10.13
C GLU A 249 -0.39 -17.68 10.04
N PRO A 250 0.11 -17.41 8.81
CA PRO A 250 1.33 -16.62 8.62
C PRO A 250 1.22 -15.20 9.16
N ALA A 251 2.35 -14.63 9.62
CA ALA A 251 2.42 -13.27 10.18
C ALA A 251 1.81 -12.19 9.27
N PHE A 252 2.06 -12.24 7.95
CA PHE A 252 1.51 -11.27 7.00
C PHE A 252 -0.04 -11.30 6.92
N ILE A 253 -0.69 -12.45 7.16
CA ILE A 253 -2.15 -12.53 7.22
C ILE A 253 -2.65 -11.96 8.55
N LYS A 254 -1.99 -12.33 9.67
CA LYS A 254 -2.32 -11.81 10.99
C LYS A 254 -2.24 -10.28 11.02
N GLN A 255 -1.17 -9.72 10.45
CA GLN A 255 -0.97 -8.27 10.35
C GLN A 255 -2.12 -7.57 9.60
N ARG A 256 -2.55 -8.11 8.46
CA ARG A 256 -3.69 -7.56 7.72
C ARG A 256 -5.01 -7.68 8.46
N LYS A 257 -5.24 -8.81 9.12
CA LYS A 257 -6.42 -9.00 9.96
C LYS A 257 -6.49 -7.96 11.08
N MET A 258 -5.37 -7.69 11.77
CA MET A 258 -5.31 -6.67 12.81
C MET A 258 -5.64 -5.27 12.27
N GLN A 259 -5.14 -4.90 11.08
CA GLN A 259 -5.50 -3.62 10.45
C GLN A 259 -7.00 -3.52 10.15
N VAL A 260 -7.60 -4.59 9.62
CA VAL A 260 -9.05 -4.65 9.39
C VAL A 260 -9.81 -4.56 10.71
N LEU A 261 -9.34 -5.20 11.78
CA LEU A 261 -9.98 -5.13 13.10
C LEU A 261 -9.99 -3.69 13.66
N VAL A 262 -8.90 -2.93 13.47
CA VAL A 262 -8.82 -1.52 13.86
C VAL A 262 -9.86 -0.66 13.15
N GLU A 263 -10.13 -0.93 11.86
CA GLU A 263 -11.15 -0.22 11.08
C GLU A 263 -12.59 -0.61 11.45
N LEU A 264 -12.79 -1.75 12.11
CA LEU A 264 -14.10 -2.27 12.49
C LEU A 264 -14.50 -1.98 13.95
N VAL A 265 -13.68 -1.25 14.71
CA VAL A 265 -13.96 -0.96 16.11
C VAL A 265 -15.17 -0.04 16.26
N ASN A 266 -16.07 -0.40 17.18
CA ASN A 266 -17.22 0.39 17.61
C ASN A 266 -17.42 0.27 19.14
N ASP A 267 -18.35 1.05 19.69
CA ASP A 267 -18.58 1.11 21.14
C ASP A 267 -19.01 -0.26 21.72
N ASP A 268 -19.68 -1.09 20.92
CA ASP A 268 -20.20 -2.39 21.32
C ASP A 268 -19.12 -3.49 21.34
N ASN A 269 -18.14 -3.42 20.43
CA ASN A 269 -17.17 -4.50 20.19
C ASN A 269 -15.79 -4.24 20.80
N VAL A 270 -15.47 -2.99 21.18
CA VAL A 270 -14.13 -2.57 21.62
C VAL A 270 -13.56 -3.43 22.74
N GLY A 271 -14.38 -3.84 23.72
CA GLY A 271 -13.91 -4.67 24.84
C GLY A 271 -13.36 -6.01 24.38
N MET A 272 -14.15 -6.76 23.60
CA MET A 272 -13.71 -8.08 23.11
C MET A 272 -12.55 -7.98 22.11
N LEU A 273 -12.50 -6.92 21.30
CA LEU A 273 -11.38 -6.70 20.37
C LEU A 273 -10.08 -6.43 21.12
N LEU A 274 -10.10 -5.56 22.13
CA LEU A 274 -8.92 -5.27 22.95
C LEU A 274 -8.45 -6.50 23.74
N ASP A 275 -9.37 -7.30 24.29
CA ASP A 275 -9.03 -8.55 24.98
C ASP A 275 -8.35 -9.57 24.04
N GLU A 276 -8.84 -9.69 22.82
CA GLU A 276 -8.25 -10.58 21.81
C GLU A 276 -6.88 -10.07 21.35
N LEU A 277 -6.74 -8.77 21.06
CA LEU A 277 -5.46 -8.15 20.69
C LEU A 277 -4.41 -8.26 21.80
N LYS A 278 -4.83 -8.16 23.08
CA LYS A 278 -3.95 -8.38 24.23
C LYS A 278 -3.34 -9.79 24.19
N GLY A 279 -4.09 -10.80 23.79
CA GLY A 279 -3.57 -12.17 23.59
C GLY A 279 -2.52 -12.27 22.49
N TYR A 280 -2.62 -11.44 21.45
CA TYR A 280 -1.65 -11.41 20.34
C TYR A 280 -0.35 -10.67 20.68
N CYS A 281 -0.35 -9.82 21.70
CA CYS A 281 0.84 -9.08 22.13
C CYS A 281 1.95 -9.98 22.67
N THR A 282 1.63 -11.22 23.06
CA THR A 282 2.59 -12.24 23.55
C THR A 282 2.75 -13.41 22.57
N ASP A 283 2.46 -13.21 21.28
CA ASP A 283 2.68 -14.23 20.25
C ASP A 283 4.19 -14.52 20.08
N VAL A 284 4.52 -15.69 19.56
CA VAL A 284 5.90 -16.13 19.30
C VAL A 284 6.56 -15.26 18.23
N SER A 285 5.79 -14.75 17.29
CA SER A 285 6.27 -13.84 16.24
C SER A 285 6.35 -12.41 16.75
N MET A 286 7.58 -11.86 16.83
CA MET A 286 7.83 -10.46 17.21
C MET A 286 7.03 -9.47 16.34
N ASP A 287 7.01 -9.66 15.02
CA ASP A 287 6.27 -8.79 14.10
C ASP A 287 4.76 -8.77 14.38
N THR A 288 4.21 -9.94 14.76
CA THR A 288 2.79 -10.08 15.11
C THR A 288 2.48 -9.37 16.42
N ALA A 289 3.34 -9.56 17.43
CA ALA A 289 3.23 -8.89 18.72
C ALA A 289 3.30 -7.36 18.57
N GLN A 290 4.30 -6.86 17.82
CA GLN A 290 4.45 -5.42 17.55
C GLN A 290 3.26 -4.85 16.79
N THR A 291 2.74 -5.58 15.79
CA THR A 291 1.52 -5.14 15.08
C THR A 291 0.31 -5.09 16.02
N ALA A 292 0.16 -6.06 16.92
CA ALA A 292 -0.94 -6.07 17.88
C ALA A 292 -0.86 -4.87 18.84
N ILE A 293 0.34 -4.54 19.33
CA ILE A 293 0.59 -3.38 20.19
C ILE A 293 0.27 -2.08 19.43
N ALA A 294 0.74 -1.94 18.20
CA ALA A 294 0.42 -0.79 17.35
C ALA A 294 -1.10 -0.68 17.08
N ALA A 295 -1.78 -1.80 16.84
CA ALA A 295 -3.23 -1.85 16.67
C ALA A 295 -3.97 -1.35 17.92
N ILE A 296 -3.54 -1.76 19.13
CA ILE A 296 -4.09 -1.24 20.40
C ILE A 296 -3.87 0.27 20.51
N GLY A 297 -2.71 0.77 20.09
CA GLY A 297 -2.42 2.21 20.02
C GLY A 297 -3.35 2.97 19.08
N HIS A 298 -3.62 2.43 17.90
CA HIS A 298 -4.59 3.01 16.98
C HIS A 298 -5.98 3.08 17.61
N ILE A 299 -6.45 1.99 18.22
CA ILE A 299 -7.73 1.96 18.95
C ILE A 299 -7.74 2.98 20.09
N GLY A 300 -6.59 3.15 20.76
CA GLY A 300 -6.38 4.11 21.84
C GLY A 300 -6.62 5.56 21.43
N ARG A 301 -6.57 5.91 20.14
CA ARG A 301 -6.94 7.26 19.66
C ARG A 301 -8.41 7.60 19.92
N SER A 302 -9.26 6.59 20.05
CA SER A 302 -10.69 6.75 20.36
C SER A 302 -11.04 6.26 21.76
N TYR A 303 -10.35 5.21 22.23
CA TYR A 303 -10.59 4.58 23.53
C TYR A 303 -9.30 4.55 24.38
N SER A 304 -8.82 5.73 24.76
CA SER A 304 -7.52 5.91 25.43
C SER A 304 -7.36 5.05 26.68
N ASP A 305 -8.33 5.10 27.59
CA ASP A 305 -8.15 4.60 28.96
C ASP A 305 -7.93 3.08 28.98
N ARG A 306 -8.79 2.33 28.29
CA ARG A 306 -8.67 0.86 28.17
C ARG A 306 -7.41 0.44 27.42
N SER A 307 -7.05 1.15 26.36
CA SER A 307 -5.80 0.86 25.62
C SER A 307 -4.58 1.09 26.51
N LEU A 308 -4.55 2.16 27.28
CA LEU A 308 -3.46 2.48 28.20
C LEU A 308 -3.36 1.47 29.34
N GLU A 309 -4.47 1.01 29.91
CA GLU A 309 -4.47 -0.07 30.90
C GLU A 309 -3.79 -1.35 30.37
N ILE A 310 -4.04 -1.70 29.10
CA ILE A 310 -3.39 -2.85 28.47
C ILE A 310 -1.89 -2.57 28.23
N LEU A 311 -1.55 -1.42 27.64
CA LEU A 311 -0.17 -1.05 27.34
C LEU A 311 0.70 -0.98 28.61
N THR A 312 0.19 -0.37 29.69
CA THR A 312 0.87 -0.33 30.99
C THR A 312 1.04 -1.73 31.59
N GLY A 313 0.03 -2.60 31.48
CA GLY A 313 0.14 -4.00 31.86
C GLY A 313 1.24 -4.75 31.08
N LEU A 314 1.42 -4.47 29.79
CA LEU A 314 2.46 -5.10 28.97
C LEU A 314 3.88 -4.68 29.37
N LEU A 315 4.09 -3.45 29.86
CA LEU A 315 5.39 -3.01 30.36
C LEU A 315 5.88 -3.84 31.57
N THR A 316 4.95 -4.36 32.38
CA THR A 316 5.30 -5.20 33.54
C THR A 316 5.97 -6.52 33.18
N LEU A 317 5.84 -6.97 31.92
CA LEU A 317 6.46 -8.21 31.44
C LEU A 317 7.98 -8.10 31.30
N LYS A 318 8.52 -6.87 31.23
CA LYS A 318 9.97 -6.57 31.08
C LYS A 318 10.65 -7.33 29.92
N GLN A 319 9.92 -7.57 28.83
CA GLN A 319 10.48 -8.14 27.61
C GLN A 319 10.87 -7.01 26.65
N GLU A 320 12.14 -6.95 26.24
CA GLU A 320 12.70 -5.85 25.46
C GLU A 320 11.87 -5.47 24.22
N HIS A 321 11.54 -6.44 23.37
CA HIS A 321 10.79 -6.20 22.12
C HIS A 321 9.36 -5.68 22.36
N ILE A 322 8.72 -6.09 23.47
CA ILE A 322 7.41 -5.59 23.87
C ILE A 322 7.54 -4.18 24.44
N THR A 323 8.49 -3.96 25.36
CA THR A 323 8.71 -2.63 25.95
C THR A 323 9.01 -1.59 24.87
N SER A 324 9.91 -1.91 23.92
CA SER A 324 10.23 -1.01 22.80
C SER A 324 8.98 -0.63 22.01
N ALA A 325 8.17 -1.61 21.62
CA ALA A 325 6.95 -1.37 20.84
C ALA A 325 5.88 -0.59 21.63
N VAL A 326 5.74 -0.88 22.93
CA VAL A 326 4.79 -0.16 23.80
C VAL A 326 5.21 1.30 23.97
N VAL A 327 6.49 1.59 24.21
CA VAL A 327 6.99 2.97 24.36
C VAL A 327 6.81 3.77 23.06
N GLN A 328 7.10 3.18 21.91
CA GLN A 328 6.81 3.78 20.60
C GLN A 328 5.31 4.08 20.44
N THR A 329 4.46 3.13 20.82
CA THR A 329 2.99 3.29 20.72
C THR A 329 2.46 4.36 21.69
N MET A 330 3.02 4.44 22.90
CA MET A 330 2.68 5.48 23.88
C MET A 330 3.10 6.87 23.39
N ARG A 331 4.29 7.00 22.78
CA ARG A 331 4.74 8.24 22.13
C ARG A 331 3.71 8.71 21.10
N ASP A 332 3.33 7.83 20.19
CA ASP A 332 2.40 8.15 19.11
C ASP A 332 0.99 8.46 19.64
N LEU A 333 0.54 7.74 20.68
CA LEU A 333 -0.74 7.97 21.31
C LEU A 333 -0.79 9.33 22.02
N VAL A 334 0.25 9.68 22.77
CA VAL A 334 0.33 10.96 23.49
C VAL A 334 0.41 12.15 22.53
N TRP A 335 1.06 11.98 21.38
CA TRP A 335 1.08 12.97 20.32
C TRP A 335 -0.33 13.28 19.77
N VAL A 336 -1.16 12.25 19.60
CA VAL A 336 -2.55 12.41 19.10
C VAL A 336 -3.52 12.79 20.22
N CYS A 337 -3.31 12.26 21.43
CA CYS A 337 -4.18 12.38 22.59
C CYS A 337 -3.41 12.90 23.81
N PRO A 338 -3.20 14.22 23.93
CA PRO A 338 -2.45 14.82 25.03
C PRO A 338 -3.05 14.53 26.42
N GLN A 339 -4.34 14.20 26.52
CA GLN A 339 -5.01 13.83 27.77
C GLN A 339 -4.41 12.56 28.42
N CYS A 340 -3.74 11.72 27.63
CA CYS A 340 -3.12 10.48 28.09
C CYS A 340 -1.76 10.69 28.75
N SER A 341 -1.25 11.93 28.79
CA SER A 341 0.14 12.22 29.17
C SER A 341 0.45 11.78 30.60
N ASP A 342 -0.46 11.98 31.56
CA ASP A 342 -0.20 11.68 32.97
C ASP A 342 -0.02 10.18 33.23
N THR A 343 -0.92 9.37 32.66
CA THR A 343 -0.84 7.92 32.72
C THR A 343 0.43 7.40 32.06
N VAL A 344 0.82 7.96 30.91
CA VAL A 344 2.05 7.56 30.22
C VAL A 344 3.28 7.95 31.04
N CYS A 345 3.36 9.17 31.57
CA CYS A 345 4.47 9.58 32.42
C CYS A 345 4.68 8.63 33.61
N SER A 346 3.59 8.25 34.30
CA SER A 346 3.70 7.31 35.43
C SER A 346 4.18 5.91 35.03
N ALA A 347 3.94 5.50 33.78
CA ALA A 347 4.27 4.16 33.29
C ALA A 347 5.70 4.06 32.75
N LEU A 348 6.35 5.19 32.42
CA LEU A 348 7.68 5.20 31.82
C LEU A 348 8.80 4.92 32.83
N GLU A 349 8.55 5.13 34.12
CA GLU A 349 9.54 4.90 35.17
C GLU A 349 10.05 3.44 35.15
N GLY A 350 11.36 3.27 35.02
CA GLY A 350 12.02 1.95 34.99
C GLY A 350 12.04 1.24 33.63
N CYS A 351 11.49 1.83 32.57
CA CYS A 351 11.57 1.25 31.21
C CYS A 351 13.00 1.27 30.63
N GLU A 352 13.79 2.25 31.06
CA GLU A 352 15.15 2.55 30.59
C GLU A 352 16.11 1.36 30.65
N GLU A 353 16.01 0.56 31.72
CA GLU A 353 16.90 -0.59 31.94
C GLU A 353 16.69 -1.72 30.91
N THR A 354 15.53 -1.75 30.25
CA THR A 354 15.13 -2.83 29.35
C THR A 354 15.27 -2.51 27.86
N LEU A 355 15.45 -1.24 27.49
CA LEU A 355 15.45 -0.79 26.09
C LEU A 355 16.87 -0.80 25.50
N GLN A 356 17.12 -1.64 24.48
CA GLN A 356 18.37 -1.60 23.70
C GLN A 356 18.14 -1.18 22.24
N ASP A 357 16.96 -1.49 21.69
CA ASP A 357 16.57 -1.11 20.34
C ASP A 357 16.58 0.42 20.09
N ASP A 358 17.10 0.84 18.94
CA ASP A 358 17.25 2.25 18.55
C ASP A 358 15.91 2.99 18.49
N GLN A 359 14.85 2.34 18.00
CA GLN A 359 13.54 2.95 17.86
C GLN A 359 12.86 3.18 19.22
N GLY A 360 12.94 2.19 20.11
CA GLY A 360 12.47 2.32 21.49
C GLY A 360 13.20 3.42 22.26
N ARG A 361 14.54 3.50 22.11
CA ARG A 361 15.37 4.54 22.74
C ARG A 361 15.04 5.94 22.22
N GLN A 362 14.84 6.10 20.91
CA GLN A 362 14.38 7.38 20.34
C GLN A 362 13.01 7.79 20.89
N ALA A 363 12.05 6.86 20.95
CA ALA A 363 10.73 7.16 21.49
C ALA A 363 10.76 7.55 22.97
N LEU A 364 11.59 6.87 23.77
CA LEU A 364 11.83 7.23 25.16
C LEU A 364 12.45 8.63 25.27
N LEU A 365 13.53 8.92 24.55
CA LEU A 365 14.19 10.23 24.58
C LEU A 365 13.23 11.36 24.21
N TRP A 366 12.38 11.15 23.20
CA TRP A 366 11.34 12.10 22.84
C TRP A 366 10.36 12.35 24.00
N LEU A 367 9.88 11.30 24.66
CA LEU A 367 8.96 11.39 25.80
C LEU A 367 9.60 12.13 26.98
N LEU A 368 10.87 11.84 27.28
CA LEU A 368 11.64 12.53 28.33
C LEU A 368 11.85 14.01 27.97
N GLY A 369 12.14 14.33 26.71
CA GLY A 369 12.34 15.71 26.26
C GLY A 369 11.05 16.55 26.33
N VAL A 370 9.90 15.98 25.97
CA VAL A 370 8.62 16.70 25.95
C VAL A 370 7.98 16.79 27.34
N TYR A 371 8.04 15.71 28.13
CA TYR A 371 7.37 15.59 29.43
C TYR A 371 8.32 15.58 30.63
N GLY A 372 9.60 15.93 30.43
CA GLY A 372 10.60 15.94 31.49
C GLY A 372 10.34 16.92 32.64
N GLU A 373 9.42 17.89 32.47
CA GLU A 373 8.93 18.69 33.59
C GLU A 373 8.22 17.82 34.65
N ARG A 374 7.43 16.84 34.20
CA ARG A 374 6.64 15.94 35.05
C ARG A 374 7.44 14.74 35.56
N LEU A 375 8.44 14.31 34.80
CA LEU A 375 9.27 13.16 35.13
C LEU A 375 10.46 13.58 35.98
N THR A 376 10.55 13.08 37.21
CA THR A 376 11.68 13.38 38.10
C THR A 376 12.96 12.67 37.67
N SER A 377 12.85 11.47 37.09
CA SER A 377 14.00 10.68 36.62
C SER A 377 14.67 11.24 35.36
N ALA A 378 13.96 12.04 34.55
CA ALA A 378 14.39 12.41 33.21
C ALA A 378 15.82 12.97 33.08
N PRO A 379 16.29 13.91 33.95
CA PRO A 379 17.67 14.40 33.87
C PRO A 379 18.70 13.30 34.10
N TYR A 380 18.49 12.42 35.08
CA TYR A 380 19.40 11.32 35.42
C TYR A 380 19.49 10.30 34.28
N THR A 381 18.36 9.99 33.67
CA THR A 381 18.29 9.13 32.49
C THR A 381 19.08 9.73 31.33
N LEU A 382 18.84 11.01 31.02
CA LEU A 382 19.55 11.70 29.94
C LEU A 382 21.06 11.77 30.21
N GLU A 383 21.48 11.92 31.46
CA GLU A 383 22.89 11.91 31.83
C GLU A 383 23.59 10.62 31.37
N VAL A 384 22.98 9.46 31.62
CA VAL A 384 23.52 8.16 31.19
C VAL A 384 23.67 8.09 29.67
N PHE A 385 22.68 8.59 28.92
CA PHE A 385 22.75 8.65 27.45
C PHE A 385 23.83 9.64 26.95
N ILE A 386 24.00 10.78 27.64
CA ILE A 386 25.01 11.79 27.31
C ILE A 386 26.41 11.25 27.57
N ASP A 387 26.62 10.57 28.70
CA ASP A 387 27.91 9.96 29.03
C ASP A 387 28.28 8.83 28.05
N GLY A 388 27.27 8.10 27.57
CA GLY A 388 27.39 7.03 26.57
C GLY A 388 27.44 7.51 25.11
N VAL A 389 27.30 8.81 24.82
CA VAL A 389 27.10 9.33 23.44
C VAL A 389 28.23 8.95 22.47
N ARG A 390 29.45 8.77 22.98
CA ARG A 390 30.63 8.38 22.19
C ARG A 390 30.54 6.93 21.69
N SER A 391 29.91 6.05 22.46
CA SER A 391 29.69 4.65 22.08
C SER A 391 28.44 4.44 21.23
N GLU A 392 27.54 5.42 21.16
CA GLU A 392 26.31 5.30 20.38
C GLU A 392 26.58 5.33 18.87
N ALA A 393 26.12 4.29 18.18
CA ALA A 393 26.28 4.14 16.74
C ALA A 393 25.12 4.78 15.96
N SER A 394 23.93 4.86 16.53
CA SER A 394 22.74 5.30 15.81
C SER A 394 22.59 6.82 15.81
N LEU A 395 22.58 7.40 14.60
CA LEU A 395 22.46 8.84 14.40
C LEU A 395 21.11 9.37 14.91
N GLY A 396 20.03 8.61 14.71
CA GLY A 396 18.69 8.99 15.17
C GLY A 396 18.61 9.18 16.68
N VAL A 397 19.26 8.31 17.46
CA VAL A 397 19.33 8.44 18.93
C VAL A 397 20.12 9.69 19.31
N LYS A 398 21.25 9.99 18.65
CA LYS A 398 22.04 11.22 18.93
C LYS A 398 21.26 12.50 18.62
N MET A 399 20.56 12.55 17.49
CA MET A 399 19.74 13.70 17.09
C MET A 399 18.56 13.92 18.07
N GLU A 400 17.89 12.83 18.48
CA GLU A 400 16.80 12.93 19.46
C GLU A 400 17.33 13.27 20.85
N LEU A 401 18.50 12.76 21.24
CA LEU A 401 19.17 13.10 22.50
C LEU A 401 19.50 14.60 22.58
N LEU A 402 20.06 15.18 21.51
CA LEU A 402 20.29 16.62 21.41
C LEU A 402 18.98 17.41 21.59
N THR A 403 17.93 16.99 20.90
CA THR A 403 16.61 17.64 20.97
C THR A 403 16.01 17.55 22.36
N ALA A 404 16.06 16.36 22.97
CA ALA A 404 15.54 16.09 24.31
C ALA A 404 16.32 16.86 25.38
N ALA A 405 17.66 16.90 25.30
CA ALA A 405 18.51 17.63 26.24
C ALA A 405 18.24 19.14 26.18
N VAL A 406 18.10 19.72 24.98
CA VAL A 406 17.77 21.15 24.84
C VAL A 406 16.36 21.44 25.36
N ARG A 407 15.35 20.60 25.04
CA ARG A 407 13.99 20.76 25.57
C ARG A 407 13.96 20.69 27.10
N LEU A 408 14.65 19.71 27.70
CA LEU A 408 14.71 19.57 29.15
C LEU A 408 15.44 20.77 29.78
N PHE A 409 16.52 21.25 29.18
CA PHE A 409 17.22 22.47 29.63
C PHE A 409 16.31 23.70 29.69
N LEU A 410 15.40 23.87 28.72
CA LEU A 410 14.44 24.98 28.73
C LEU A 410 13.41 24.91 29.87
N THR A 411 13.24 23.74 30.49
CA THR A 411 12.34 23.52 31.64
C THR A 411 13.09 23.45 32.97
N ARG A 412 14.27 22.80 33.00
CA ARG A 412 15.10 22.56 34.19
C ARG A 412 16.55 22.96 33.91
N PRO A 413 16.87 24.27 33.89
CA PRO A 413 18.19 24.74 33.48
C PRO A 413 19.30 24.33 34.45
N ALA A 414 19.04 24.32 35.76
CA ALA A 414 20.06 24.07 36.78
C ALA A 414 20.65 22.65 36.69
N GLU A 415 19.82 21.64 36.44
CA GLU A 415 20.23 20.24 36.34
C GLU A 415 20.87 19.93 34.97
N MET A 416 20.40 20.59 33.91
CA MET A 416 20.80 20.29 32.53
C MET A 416 21.99 21.09 32.02
N GLN A 417 22.37 22.21 32.65
CA GLN A 417 23.35 23.15 32.09
C GLN A 417 24.70 22.50 31.80
N ASP A 418 25.26 21.75 32.76
CA ASP A 418 26.55 21.08 32.58
C ASP A 418 26.45 19.97 31.52
N MET A 419 25.43 19.11 31.64
CA MET A 419 25.23 17.96 30.75
C MET A 419 25.02 18.38 29.30
N LEU A 420 24.21 19.42 29.06
CA LEU A 420 24.01 19.97 27.72
C LEU A 420 25.30 20.57 27.16
N GLY A 421 26.11 21.23 28.00
CA GLY A 421 27.42 21.75 27.61
C GLY A 421 28.36 20.64 27.14
N ARG A 422 28.45 19.54 27.90
CA ARG A 422 29.23 18.34 27.53
C ARG A 422 28.76 17.73 26.22
N LEU A 423 27.45 17.57 26.05
CA LEU A 423 26.85 17.03 24.83
C LEU A 423 27.14 17.91 23.60
N LEU A 424 26.91 19.23 23.71
CA LEU A 424 27.16 20.16 22.60
C LEU A 424 28.64 20.21 22.22
N HIS A 425 29.54 20.22 23.19
CA HIS A 425 30.98 20.18 22.92
C HIS A 425 31.35 18.93 22.12
N PHE A 426 30.89 17.76 22.54
CA PHE A 426 31.12 16.51 21.82
C PHE A 426 30.54 16.54 20.40
N CYS A 427 29.28 16.95 20.23
CA CYS A 427 28.61 16.98 18.93
C CYS A 427 29.20 18.02 17.96
N ILE A 428 29.75 19.12 18.46
CA ILE A 428 30.36 20.16 17.63
C ILE A 428 31.80 19.82 17.27
N GLU A 429 32.62 19.35 18.22
CA GLU A 429 34.06 19.18 18.00
C GLU A 429 34.43 17.77 17.52
N GLU A 430 33.79 16.74 18.07
CA GLU A 430 34.26 15.36 17.94
C GLU A 430 33.42 14.48 17.00
N GLU A 431 32.15 14.82 16.82
CA GLU A 431 31.23 14.05 15.98
C GLU A 431 31.58 14.18 14.49
N ARG A 432 31.58 13.04 13.80
CA ARG A 432 31.95 12.97 12.37
C ARG A 432 30.77 13.21 11.44
N ASP A 433 29.56 12.92 11.90
CA ASP A 433 28.35 13.09 11.11
C ASP A 433 27.95 14.57 11.02
N MET A 434 27.71 15.03 9.78
CA MET A 434 27.39 16.43 9.52
C MET A 434 25.99 16.81 10.00
N CYS A 435 25.02 15.89 9.97
CA CYS A 435 23.64 16.21 10.38
C CYS A 435 23.57 16.47 11.88
N VAL A 436 24.23 15.62 12.68
CA VAL A 436 24.31 15.78 14.14
C VAL A 436 25.05 17.08 14.49
N ARG A 437 26.18 17.36 13.82
CA ARG A 437 26.96 18.58 14.02
C ARG A 437 26.17 19.84 13.67
N ASP A 438 25.47 19.85 12.54
CA ASP A 438 24.66 20.98 12.08
C ASP A 438 23.48 21.24 13.01
N GLN A 439 22.81 20.17 13.51
CA GLN A 439 21.74 20.30 14.48
C GLN A 439 22.26 20.85 15.83
N ALA A 440 23.43 20.40 16.29
CA ALA A 440 24.06 20.93 17.50
C ALA A 440 24.44 22.41 17.34
N LEU A 441 25.03 22.79 16.20
CA LEU A 441 25.35 24.18 15.88
C LEU A 441 24.09 25.05 15.79
N LEU A 442 23.01 24.53 15.22
CA LEU A 442 21.71 25.20 15.19
C LEU A 442 21.25 25.48 16.63
N TYR A 443 21.16 24.46 17.48
CA TYR A 443 20.73 24.65 18.87
C TYR A 443 21.64 25.57 19.66
N TYR A 444 22.96 25.48 19.47
CA TYR A 444 23.92 26.38 20.12
C TYR A 444 23.69 27.85 19.73
N ARG A 445 23.54 28.14 18.43
CA ARG A 445 23.26 29.49 17.94
C ARG A 445 21.90 30.00 18.41
N LEU A 446 20.91 29.12 18.45
CA LEU A 446 19.54 29.47 18.82
C LEU A 446 19.46 29.81 20.32
N LEU A 447 20.18 29.06 21.18
CA LEU A 447 20.36 29.40 22.59
C LEU A 447 21.08 30.75 22.78
N HIS A 448 22.02 31.10 21.89
CA HIS A 448 22.71 32.39 21.90
C HIS A 448 21.80 33.57 21.46
N CYS A 449 20.78 33.31 20.64
CA CYS A 449 19.76 34.30 20.27
C CYS A 449 18.78 34.60 21.43
N GLY A 450 18.56 33.64 22.33
CA GLY A 450 17.79 33.82 23.55
C GLY A 450 16.84 32.66 23.87
N ILE A 451 16.64 32.39 25.15
CA ILE A 451 15.86 31.25 25.67
C ILE A 451 14.40 31.27 25.17
N GLU A 452 13.76 32.44 25.13
CA GLU A 452 12.36 32.56 24.70
C GLU A 452 12.18 32.28 23.21
N GLU A 453 13.12 32.68 22.35
CA GLU A 453 13.08 32.35 20.93
C GLU A 453 13.32 30.86 20.70
N THR A 454 14.24 30.25 21.47
CA THR A 454 14.43 28.80 21.51
C THR A 454 13.18 28.06 21.92
N ARG A 455 12.48 28.57 22.93
CA ARG A 455 11.22 27.99 23.37
C ARG A 455 10.16 28.05 22.27
N LYS A 456 10.02 29.17 21.55
CA LYS A 456 9.06 29.30 20.45
C LYS A 456 9.32 28.31 19.31
N VAL A 457 10.59 28.10 18.95
CA VAL A 457 10.96 27.19 17.86
C VAL A 457 10.76 25.73 18.27
N LEU A 458 11.16 25.36 19.49
CA LEU A 458 11.11 23.96 19.96
C LEU A 458 9.75 23.52 20.50
N GLN A 459 8.93 24.44 21.02
CA GLN A 459 7.56 24.18 21.47
C GLN A 459 6.53 24.29 20.33
N GLY A 460 6.92 23.95 19.09
CA GLY A 460 6.00 23.79 17.97
C GLY A 460 4.84 22.82 18.28
N ARG A 461 3.90 22.68 17.33
CA ARG A 461 2.64 21.91 17.51
C ARG A 461 2.84 20.66 18.37
N ARG A 462 2.21 20.62 19.54
CA ARG A 462 2.27 19.50 20.50
C ARG A 462 1.30 18.36 20.17
N SER A 463 0.50 18.54 19.12
CA SER A 463 -0.45 17.58 18.60
C SER A 463 -0.80 17.92 17.15
N ASP A 464 -1.18 16.90 16.38
CA ASP A 464 -1.85 17.09 15.10
C ASP A 464 -3.32 16.65 15.21
N PRO A 465 -4.25 17.61 15.42
CA PRO A 465 -5.68 17.30 15.52
C PRO A 465 -6.27 16.78 14.19
N SER A 466 -5.56 16.89 13.07
CA SER A 466 -6.02 16.34 11.77
C SER A 466 -5.92 14.82 11.68
N LEU A 467 -5.13 14.18 12.55
CA LEU A 467 -5.01 12.73 12.69
C LEU A 467 -6.03 12.14 13.68
N GLY A 468 -7.12 12.88 13.96
CA GLY A 468 -8.10 12.63 15.01
C GLY A 468 -8.80 11.26 15.01
N VAL A 469 -9.70 11.10 15.98
CA VAL A 469 -10.47 9.90 16.35
C VAL A 469 -10.77 8.97 15.17
N LEU A 470 -10.48 7.67 15.33
CA LEU A 470 -10.75 6.65 14.29
C LEU A 470 -12.23 6.59 13.91
N ILE A 471 -13.10 6.79 14.91
CA ILE A 471 -14.54 6.84 14.76
C ILE A 471 -14.93 8.16 14.07
N GLY A 472 -15.58 8.05 12.92
CA GLY A 472 -16.04 9.20 12.15
C GLY A 472 -15.09 9.67 11.05
N ARG A 473 -14.07 8.88 10.69
CA ARG A 473 -13.26 9.14 9.48
C ARG A 473 -14.21 9.28 8.29
N GLN A 474 -14.06 10.38 7.55
CA GLN A 474 -14.90 10.63 6.37
C GLN A 474 -14.70 9.51 5.35
N ALA A 475 -15.81 8.93 4.90
CA ALA A 475 -15.80 7.90 3.88
C ALA A 475 -15.12 8.42 2.61
N GLU A 476 -14.10 7.72 2.13
CA GLU A 476 -13.45 8.04 0.86
C GLU A 476 -14.42 7.77 -0.29
N PRO A 477 -14.57 8.70 -1.25
CA PRO A 477 -15.48 8.49 -2.37
C PRO A 477 -14.98 7.31 -3.22
N ILE A 478 -15.91 6.44 -3.61
CA ILE A 478 -15.65 5.20 -4.36
C ILE A 478 -14.84 5.47 -5.65
N SER A 479 -15.03 6.64 -6.26
CA SER A 479 -14.30 7.07 -7.47
C SER A 479 -12.78 7.12 -7.31
N GLN A 480 -12.25 7.30 -6.09
CA GLN A 480 -10.80 7.38 -5.85
C GLN A 480 -10.06 6.04 -6.02
N TRP A 481 -10.76 4.93 -5.80
CA TRP A 481 -10.14 3.60 -5.79
C TRP A 481 -10.81 2.58 -6.72
N ALA A 482 -12.03 2.80 -7.19
CA ALA A 482 -12.77 1.86 -8.05
C ALA A 482 -11.99 1.41 -9.29
N SER A 483 -11.25 2.31 -9.93
CA SER A 483 -10.40 2.01 -11.09
C SER A 483 -9.23 1.07 -10.74
N SER A 484 -8.77 1.10 -9.49
CA SER A 484 -7.68 0.28 -8.98
C SER A 484 -8.13 -0.99 -8.25
N PHE A 485 -9.44 -1.22 -8.08
CA PHE A 485 -9.97 -2.29 -7.22
C PHE A 485 -9.48 -3.68 -7.64
N ASN A 486 -9.59 -4.04 -8.93
CA ASN A 486 -9.18 -5.34 -9.45
C ASN A 486 -7.76 -5.28 -10.08
N THR A 487 -6.86 -4.49 -9.48
CA THR A 487 -5.48 -4.32 -9.93
C THR A 487 -4.50 -4.60 -8.79
N MET A 488 -3.22 -4.77 -9.14
CA MET A 488 -2.16 -4.99 -8.14
C MET A 488 -1.96 -3.79 -7.21
N ASP A 489 -2.48 -2.62 -7.53
CA ASP A 489 -2.35 -1.43 -6.69
C ASP A 489 -3.10 -1.55 -5.37
N ALA A 490 -4.18 -2.34 -5.33
CA ALA A 490 -4.88 -2.71 -4.10
C ALA A 490 -3.94 -3.41 -3.10
N LEU A 491 -2.97 -4.18 -3.59
CA LEU A 491 -1.99 -4.88 -2.77
C LEU A 491 -0.82 -3.96 -2.37
N LYS A 492 -0.45 -3.01 -3.23
CA LYS A 492 0.68 -2.08 -2.99
C LYS A 492 0.32 -0.95 -2.03
N LYS A 493 -0.85 -0.32 -2.17
CA LYS A 493 -1.31 0.75 -1.25
C LYS A 493 -1.40 0.23 0.18
N ALA A 494 -1.75 -1.05 0.34
CA ALA A 494 -1.74 -1.72 1.62
C ALA A 494 -0.32 -1.80 2.23
N ALA A 495 0.75 -1.92 1.44
CA ALA A 495 2.14 -1.97 1.95
C ALA A 495 2.64 -0.60 2.45
N VAL A 496 2.20 0.50 1.82
CA VAL A 496 2.65 1.86 2.14
C VAL A 496 2.07 2.40 3.46
N GLU A 497 0.85 1.98 3.84
CA GLU A 497 0.26 2.37 5.14
C GLU A 497 1.01 1.75 6.33
N THR A 498 1.60 0.57 6.14
CA THR A 498 2.50 -0.06 7.13
C THR A 498 3.83 0.69 7.31
N GLU A 499 4.35 1.31 6.25
CA GLU A 499 5.63 2.06 6.30
C GLU A 499 5.44 3.50 6.78
N THR A 500 4.28 4.11 6.52
CA THR A 500 3.98 5.46 7.00
C THR A 500 3.59 5.48 8.49
N ALA A 501 3.08 4.37 9.02
CA ALA A 501 2.89 4.21 10.46
C ALA A 501 4.22 4.06 11.24
N SER A 502 5.26 3.46 10.63
CA SER A 502 6.58 3.31 11.28
C SER A 502 7.51 4.52 11.10
N ARG A 503 7.23 5.41 10.14
CA ARG A 503 7.96 6.68 9.92
C ARG A 503 7.33 7.89 10.61
N GLY A 504 6.62 7.67 11.72
CA GLY A 504 6.12 8.72 12.61
C GLY A 504 7.21 9.45 13.42
N SER A 505 8.34 9.78 12.81
CA SER A 505 9.13 10.91 13.28
C SER A 505 8.57 12.15 12.59
N PRO A 506 8.36 13.28 13.29
CA PRO A 506 8.13 14.54 12.61
C PRO A 506 9.44 14.89 11.89
N GLU A 507 9.63 14.36 10.67
CA GLU A 507 10.57 14.97 9.75
C GLU A 507 10.16 16.44 9.65
N HIS A 508 11.11 17.33 9.91
CA HIS A 508 10.94 18.74 9.64
C HIS A 508 10.62 18.90 8.15
N VAL A 509 9.34 18.87 7.82
CA VAL A 509 8.84 19.33 6.53
C VAL A 509 9.17 20.82 6.54
N ALA A 510 10.31 21.16 5.97
CA ALA A 510 10.60 22.51 5.54
C ALA A 510 9.43 22.90 4.64
N THR A 511 8.52 23.69 5.19
CA THR A 511 7.50 24.39 4.41
C THR A 511 8.24 25.07 3.27
N LYS A 512 8.02 24.58 2.05
CA LYS A 512 8.35 25.31 0.83
C LYS A 512 7.56 26.62 0.91
N LEU A 513 8.19 27.64 1.47
CA LEU A 513 7.79 29.02 1.27
C LEU A 513 7.83 29.23 -0.25
N LYS A 514 6.68 29.57 -0.81
CA LYS A 514 6.57 30.09 -2.17
C LYS A 514 7.63 31.18 -2.32
N ALA A 515 8.44 31.06 -3.37
CA ALA A 515 9.37 32.08 -3.79
C ALA A 515 8.56 33.28 -4.32
N ASP A 516 8.11 34.15 -3.42
CA ASP A 516 7.84 35.53 -3.77
C ASP A 516 9.19 36.27 -3.63
N LEU A 517 9.82 36.45 -4.79
CA LEU A 517 10.92 37.38 -5.00
C LEU A 517 10.45 38.77 -4.58
N ASP A 518 11.01 39.29 -3.49
CA ASP A 518 11.44 40.70 -3.35
C ASP A 518 12.07 40.90 -1.96
N LEU A 519 13.38 40.63 -1.86
CA LEU A 519 14.22 41.13 -0.76
C LEU A 519 15.04 42.32 -1.26
N PRO A 520 14.97 43.50 -0.59
CA PRO A 520 15.80 44.63 -0.92
C PRO A 520 17.25 44.37 -0.50
N LYS A 521 18.18 44.56 -1.44
CA LYS A 521 19.63 44.53 -1.23
C LYS A 521 20.04 45.74 -0.40
N THR A 522 20.56 45.51 0.81
CA THR A 522 21.71 46.22 1.41
C THR A 522 21.89 45.71 2.83
N LEU A 523 22.85 44.82 3.05
CA LEU A 523 23.54 44.63 4.33
C LEU A 523 24.97 44.21 3.96
N ASP A 524 25.84 45.21 3.79
CA ASP A 524 27.29 45.04 3.65
C ASP A 524 27.86 44.59 5.00
N CYS A 525 28.70 43.55 4.98
CA CYS A 525 29.61 43.21 6.06
C CYS A 525 31.04 43.31 5.53
N CYS A 526 31.78 44.33 5.97
CA CYS A 526 33.25 44.32 5.93
C CYS A 526 33.79 43.65 7.20
N PRO A 527 34.88 42.87 7.13
CA PRO A 527 35.67 42.49 8.30
C PRO A 527 36.80 43.49 8.54
N ASP A 528 36.93 43.94 9.79
CA ASP A 528 38.12 44.59 10.33
C ASP A 528 39.24 43.56 10.50
N ASP A 529 40.45 43.91 10.07
CA ASP A 529 41.67 43.28 10.56
C ASP A 529 42.83 44.29 10.57
N ALA A 530 43.66 44.15 11.61
CA ALA A 530 44.99 44.73 11.84
C ALA A 530 45.10 46.13 12.50
N LEU A 531 45.21 46.11 13.84
CA LEU A 531 46.04 47.07 14.59
C LEU A 531 46.92 46.30 15.59
N HIS A 532 48.18 46.07 15.21
CA HIS A 532 49.30 45.90 16.13
C HIS A 532 50.43 46.86 15.76
N SER A 533 51.04 47.40 16.80
CA SER A 533 51.93 48.56 16.89
C SER A 533 53.41 48.29 16.59
N GLY A 534 54.13 49.36 16.21
CA GLY A 534 55.61 49.48 16.15
C GLY A 534 56.11 49.69 14.72
N GLU A 535 56.99 50.61 14.35
CA GLU A 535 57.93 51.50 15.04
C GLU A 535 58.16 52.74 14.15
N SER A 536 58.54 53.83 14.80
CA SER A 536 59.06 55.06 14.22
C SER A 536 60.38 54.82 13.48
N ASP A 537 60.55 55.35 12.27
CA ASP A 537 61.83 55.98 11.93
C ASP A 537 61.76 57.08 10.86
N SER A 538 62.27 58.23 11.29
CA SER A 538 62.99 59.30 10.57
C SER A 538 62.74 59.62 9.08
N PHE A 539 62.09 60.77 8.89
CA PHE A 539 62.53 61.95 8.12
C PHE A 539 63.78 61.83 7.21
N SER A 540 63.62 62.22 5.94
CA SER A 540 64.35 63.38 5.38
C SER A 540 63.80 63.90 4.04
N ARG A 541 63.31 65.15 4.04
CA ARG A 541 63.81 66.30 3.25
C ARG A 541 62.77 67.43 3.24
N THR A 542 62.86 68.35 4.20
CA THR A 542 63.36 69.74 4.07
C THR A 542 63.52 70.34 5.44
#